data_AF-A0A2V9RN72-F1
#
_entry.id   AF-A0A2V9RN72-F1
#
_cell.length_a   1.000
_cell.length_b   1.000
_cell.length_c   1.000
_cell.angle_alpha   90.00
_cell.angle_beta   90.00
_cell.angle_gamma   90.00
#
_symmetry.space_group_name_H-M   'P 1'
#
loop_
_entity.id
_entity.type
_entity.pdbx_description
1 polymer ?
#
loop_
_entity_poly.entity_id
_entity_poly.type
_entity_poly.pdbx_seq_one_letter_code
_entity_poly.pdbx_strand_id
1 'polypeptide(L)'
;MESFSTLDSIKELLGPAGIELSLEEHGESVLATLRDYEGSPAPLETKLRGMLKGCDIRLSGQNKRGRVEVSGKIGIAIFQGTIVRQIGKDVYSEKVSLKRKLPPENLLSGS
;
A
#
# COMPACT_ATOMS: atom_id res chain seq x y z
N MET A 1 -0.88 -12.73 -4.46
CA MET A 1 -1.25 -11.38 -3.98
C MET A 1 -0.79 -11.24 -2.54
N GLU A 2 0.01 -10.22 -2.24
CA GLU A 2 0.41 -9.86 -0.88
C GLU A 2 -0.25 -8.53 -0.48
N SER A 3 -0.47 -8.29 0.81
CA SER A 3 -1.03 -7.03 1.29
C SER A 3 -0.37 -6.59 2.59
N PHE A 4 -0.13 -5.29 2.72
CA PHE A 4 0.50 -4.66 3.88
C PHE A 4 -0.31 -3.46 4.31
N SER A 5 -0.43 -3.23 5.62
CA SER A 5 -1.22 -2.09 6.12
C SER A 5 -0.79 -1.58 7.49
N THR A 6 -1.12 -0.32 7.76
CA THR A 6 -1.19 0.27 9.09
C THR A 6 -2.55 0.98 9.18
N LEU A 7 -3.58 0.26 9.63
CA LEU A 7 -4.93 0.80 9.75
C LEU A 7 -5.29 0.90 11.22
N ASP A 8 -5.76 2.07 11.62
CA ASP A 8 -6.25 2.35 12.95
C ASP A 8 -7.75 2.67 12.90
N SER A 9 -8.51 2.07 13.81
CA SER A 9 -9.92 2.38 14.00
C SER A 9 -10.05 3.49 15.05
N ILE A 10 -10.44 4.69 14.61
CA ILE A 10 -10.62 5.86 15.46
C ILE A 10 -12.12 6.04 15.70
N LYS A 11 -12.55 6.10 16.96
CA LYS A 11 -13.99 6.05 17.35
C LYS A 11 -14.81 7.19 16.74
N GLU A 12 -14.18 8.32 16.48
CA GLU A 12 -14.79 9.54 15.96
C GLU A 12 -14.89 9.57 14.42
N LEU A 13 -14.28 8.60 13.73
CA LEU A 13 -14.26 8.52 12.27
C LEU A 13 -15.22 7.45 11.74
N LEU A 14 -15.77 7.69 10.56
CA LEU A 14 -16.73 6.78 9.90
C LEU A 14 -16.03 5.58 9.24
N GLY A 15 -14.71 5.66 9.04
CA GLY A 15 -13.86 4.61 8.54
C GLY A 15 -12.50 4.61 9.23
N PRO A 16 -11.64 3.64 8.91
CA PRO A 16 -10.29 3.59 9.47
C PRO A 16 -9.46 4.79 8.98
N ALA A 17 -8.35 5.04 9.67
CA ALA A 17 -7.31 5.93 9.22
C ALA A 17 -6.03 5.14 8.95
N GLY A 18 -5.26 5.54 7.94
CA GLY A 18 -3.97 4.95 7.61
C GLY A 18 -3.88 4.44 6.18
N ILE A 19 -3.01 3.47 5.95
CA ILE A 19 -2.57 3.09 4.59
C ILE A 19 -2.62 1.57 4.41
N GLU A 20 -3.09 1.15 3.24
CA GLU A 20 -2.96 -0.22 2.75
C GLU A 20 -2.26 -0.24 1.39
N LEU A 21 -1.33 -1.18 1.21
CA LEU A 21 -0.65 -1.48 -0.03
C LEU A 21 -0.86 -2.95 -0.39
N SER A 22 -1.61 -3.21 -1.46
CA SER A 22 -1.77 -4.55 -2.05
C SER A 22 -0.87 -4.69 -3.26
N LEU A 23 -0.10 -5.79 -3.32
CA LEU A 23 0.83 -6.11 -4.40
C LEU A 23 0.39 -7.38 -5.13
N GLU A 24 0.47 -7.33 -6.46
CA GLU A 24 0.23 -8.44 -7.37
C GLU A 24 1.42 -8.56 -8.33
N GLU A 25 2.11 -9.69 -8.24
CA GLU A 25 3.28 -9.99 -9.07
C GLU A 25 2.83 -10.62 -10.40
N HIS A 26 3.35 -10.07 -11.50
CA HIS A 26 3.12 -10.56 -12.85
C HIS A 26 4.46 -10.67 -13.58
N GLY A 27 5.14 -11.80 -13.38
CA GLY A 27 6.50 -12.01 -13.89
C GLY A 27 7.44 -10.96 -13.32
N GLU A 28 8.11 -10.19 -14.19
CA GLU A 28 9.03 -9.12 -13.77
C GLU A 28 8.34 -7.81 -13.38
N SER A 29 7.03 -7.72 -13.60
CA SER A 29 6.23 -6.52 -13.30
C SER A 29 5.43 -6.69 -12.02
N VAL A 30 5.22 -5.59 -11.31
CA VAL A 30 4.34 -5.53 -10.13
C VAL A 30 3.23 -4.55 -10.41
N LEU A 31 2.00 -5.01 -10.23
CA LEU A 31 0.82 -4.17 -10.10
C LEU A 31 0.54 -3.98 -8.61
N ALA A 32 0.12 -2.79 -8.24
CA ALA A 32 -0.25 -2.53 -6.86
C ALA A 32 -1.46 -1.61 -6.76
N THR A 33 -2.15 -1.72 -5.63
CA THR A 33 -3.17 -0.75 -5.21
C THR A 33 -2.74 -0.17 -3.89
N LEU A 34 -2.53 1.14 -3.86
CA LEU A 34 -2.40 1.92 -2.63
C LEU A 34 -3.77 2.48 -2.25
N ARG A 35 -4.18 2.31 -1.00
CA ARG A 35 -5.40 2.89 -0.44
C ARG A 35 -5.03 3.79 0.73
N ASP A 36 -5.33 5.08 0.57
CA ASP A 36 -5.21 6.07 1.63
C ASP A 36 -6.56 6.21 2.34
N TYR A 37 -6.63 5.77 3.59
CA TYR A 37 -7.80 5.89 4.46
C TYR A 37 -7.68 7.13 5.33
N GLU A 38 -8.58 8.08 5.14
CA GLU A 38 -8.58 9.38 5.83
C GLU A 38 -9.75 9.50 6.81
N GLY A 39 -10.10 8.41 7.51
CA GLY A 39 -11.29 8.36 8.36
C GLY A 39 -12.61 8.21 7.60
N SER A 40 -12.53 7.87 6.31
CA SER A 40 -13.66 7.70 5.40
C SER A 40 -13.85 6.21 5.07
N PRO A 41 -15.10 5.74 4.90
CA PRO A 41 -15.37 4.37 4.44
C PRO A 41 -14.90 4.13 2.99
N ALA A 42 -14.76 5.20 2.20
CA ALA A 42 -14.25 5.14 0.84
C ALA A 42 -12.81 5.69 0.80
N PRO A 43 -11.77 4.84 0.75
CA PRO A 43 -10.39 5.29 0.66
C PRO A 43 -10.10 5.93 -0.70
N LEU A 44 -9.07 6.78 -0.74
CA LEU A 44 -8.50 7.22 -1.99
C LEU A 44 -7.62 6.10 -2.57
N GLU A 45 -8.08 5.48 -3.65
CA GLU A 45 -7.31 4.45 -4.33
C GLU A 45 -6.33 5.03 -5.36
N THR A 46 -5.15 4.43 -5.44
CA THR A 46 -4.18 4.65 -6.50
C THR A 46 -3.72 3.31 -7.06
N LYS A 47 -3.92 3.11 -8.37
CA LYS A 47 -3.31 1.99 -9.08
C LYS A 47 -1.88 2.36 -9.44
N LEU A 48 -0.95 1.51 -9.03
CA LEU A 48 0.48 1.70 -9.24
C LEU A 48 1.02 0.56 -10.10
N ARG A 49 2.08 0.85 -10.85
CA ARG A 49 2.82 -0.14 -11.62
C ARG A 49 4.31 0.08 -11.45
N GLY A 50 5.07 -0.99 -11.56
CA GLY A 50 6.52 -0.91 -11.55
C GLY A 50 7.18 -2.27 -11.62
N MET A 51 8.38 -2.36 -11.05
CA MET A 51 9.21 -3.56 -11.10
C MET A 51 9.64 -3.98 -9.70
N LEU A 52 9.80 -5.29 -9.52
CA LEU A 52 10.44 -5.90 -8.36
C LEU A 52 11.89 -6.23 -8.73
N LYS A 53 12.85 -5.80 -7.91
CA LYS A 53 14.25 -6.21 -8.03
C LYS A 53 14.67 -6.87 -6.72
N GLY A 54 14.61 -8.20 -6.69
CA GLY A 54 14.77 -8.94 -5.44
C GLY A 54 13.63 -8.61 -4.48
N CYS A 55 13.92 -7.94 -3.37
CA CYS A 55 12.89 -7.47 -2.42
C CYS A 55 12.59 -5.97 -2.55
N ASP A 56 13.32 -5.25 -3.41
CA ASP A 56 13.14 -3.81 -3.57
C ASP A 56 12.07 -3.52 -4.63
N ILE A 57 11.12 -2.66 -4.29
CA ILE A 57 10.07 -2.21 -5.19
C ILE A 57 10.22 -0.72 -5.51
N ARG A 58 9.88 -0.38 -6.74
CA ARG A 58 9.62 1.00 -7.17
C ARG A 58 8.38 1.00 -8.02
N LEU A 59 7.35 1.70 -7.55
CA LEU A 59 6.04 1.75 -8.14
C LEU A 59 5.65 3.20 -8.36
N SER A 60 4.90 3.47 -9.42
CA SER A 60 4.34 4.79 -9.69
C SER A 60 2.95 4.70 -10.29
N GLY A 61 2.17 5.74 -10.09
CA GLY A 61 0.84 5.89 -10.64
C GLY A 61 0.29 7.28 -10.37
N GLN A 62 -1.01 7.42 -10.56
CA GLN A 62 -1.71 8.69 -10.38
C GLN A 62 -3.13 8.43 -9.86
N ASN A 63 -3.61 9.33 -9.01
CA ASN A 63 -5.00 9.38 -8.59
C ASN A 63 -5.57 10.78 -8.83
N LYS A 64 -6.79 11.04 -8.36
CA LYS A 64 -7.48 12.33 -8.55
C LYS A 64 -6.77 13.55 -7.94
N ARG A 65 -5.81 13.35 -7.02
CA ARG A 65 -5.03 14.41 -6.38
C ARG A 65 -3.69 14.68 -7.07
N GLY A 66 -3.15 13.67 -7.75
CA GLY A 66 -1.92 13.79 -8.52
C GLY A 66 -1.08 12.52 -8.51
N ARG A 67 0.21 12.69 -8.84
CA ARG A 67 1.16 11.59 -8.98
C ARG A 67 1.49 10.98 -7.63
N VAL A 68 1.62 9.67 -7.60
CA VAL A 68 2.04 8.91 -6.42
C VAL A 68 3.18 7.97 -6.79
N GLU A 69 4.19 7.94 -5.95
CA GLU A 69 5.33 7.03 -6.06
C GLU A 69 5.51 6.27 -4.74
N VAL A 70 5.80 4.98 -4.84
CA VAL A 70 6.11 4.13 -3.69
C VAL A 70 7.44 3.47 -3.97
N SER A 71 8.37 3.59 -3.02
CA SER A 71 9.64 2.87 -3.05
C SER A 71 9.89 2.22 -1.70
N GLY A 72 10.50 1.05 -1.69
CA GLY A 72 10.79 0.38 -0.43
C GLY A 72 11.18 -1.07 -0.61
N LYS A 73 11.24 -1.78 0.52
CA LYS A 73 11.65 -3.17 0.60
C LYS A 73 10.57 -4.02 1.22
N ILE A 74 10.27 -5.14 0.58
CA ILE A 74 9.39 -6.18 1.11
C ILE A 74 10.19 -7.07 2.05
N GLY A 75 9.85 -7.04 3.35
CA GLY A 75 10.33 -7.98 4.34
C GLY A 75 9.30 -9.09 4.61
N ILE A 76 9.69 -10.04 5.46
CA ILE A 76 8.86 -11.21 5.82
C ILE A 76 7.55 -10.79 6.50
N ALA A 77 7.62 -9.85 7.45
CA ALA A 77 6.46 -9.43 8.24
C ALA A 77 6.01 -7.99 7.94
N ILE A 78 6.88 -7.18 7.32
CA ILE A 78 6.63 -5.76 7.10
C ILE A 78 7.13 -5.32 5.74
N PHE A 79 6.47 -4.33 5.18
CA PHE A 79 7.00 -3.49 4.11
C PHE A 79 7.55 -2.20 4.73
N GLN A 80 8.79 -1.84 4.39
CA GLN A 80 9.39 -0.57 4.81
C GLN A 80 9.68 0.27 3.58
N GLY A 81 9.19 1.50 3.54
CA GLY A 81 9.32 2.31 2.34
C GLY A 81 9.07 3.80 2.55
N THR A 82 9.02 4.50 1.43
CA THR A 82 8.67 5.91 1.32
C THR A 82 7.57 6.04 0.28
N ILE A 83 6.54 6.81 0.62
CA ILE A 83 5.49 7.21 -0.31
C ILE A 83 5.68 8.70 -0.60
N VAL A 84 5.73 9.05 -1.88
CA VAL A 84 5.78 10.43 -2.37
C VAL A 84 4.47 10.73 -3.07
N ARG A 85 3.77 11.79 -2.67
CA ARG A 85 2.54 12.26 -3.30
C ARG A 85 2.73 13.68 -3.78
N GLN A 86 2.39 13.91 -5.04
CA GLN A 86 2.25 15.24 -5.58
C GLN A 86 0.77 15.65 -5.52
N ILE A 87 0.47 16.75 -4.84
CA ILE A 87 -0.88 17.31 -4.71
C ILE A 87 -0.84 18.74 -5.25
N GLY A 88 -1.38 18.94 -6.45
CA GLY A 88 -1.20 20.20 -7.17
C GLY A 88 0.29 20.48 -7.43
N LYS A 89 0.79 21.57 -6.84
CA LYS A 89 2.21 21.97 -6.95
C LYS A 89 3.08 21.46 -5.80
N ASP A 90 2.48 20.93 -4.75
CA ASP A 90 3.17 20.52 -3.54
C ASP A 90 3.58 19.04 -3.61
N VAL A 91 4.72 18.73 -3.01
CA VAL A 91 5.25 17.36 -2.92
C VAL A 91 5.37 16.98 -1.45
N TYR A 92 4.68 15.91 -1.07
CA TYR A 92 4.68 15.34 0.27
C TYR A 92 5.40 14.01 0.25
N SER A 93 6.28 13.76 1.22
CA SER A 93 7.02 12.51 1.35
C SER A 93 6.91 11.99 2.78
N GLU A 94 6.51 10.73 2.92
CA GLU A 94 6.40 10.06 4.22
C GLU A 94 7.11 8.71 4.20
N LYS A 95 7.75 8.37 5.32
CA LYS A 95 8.27 7.02 5.56
C LYS A 95 7.16 6.17 6.14
N VAL A 96 6.99 4.96 5.61
CA VAL A 96 5.96 4.02 6.05
C VAL A 96 6.56 2.69 6.48
N SER A 97 5.93 2.08 7.48
CA SER A 97 6.18 0.71 7.90
C SER A 97 4.85 -0.02 7.99
N LEU A 98 4.53 -0.83 6.98
CA LEU A 98 3.24 -1.47 6.83
C LEU A 98 3.34 -2.94 7.24
N LYS A 99 2.44 -3.42 8.11
CA LYS A 99 2.42 -4.81 8.56
C LYS A 99 1.78 -5.71 7.51
N ARG A 100 2.40 -6.84 7.21
CA ARG A 100 1.85 -7.85 6.29
C ARG A 100 0.52 -8.39 6.86
N LYS A 101 -0.53 -8.37 6.05
CA LYS A 101 -1.77 -9.06 6.35
C LYS A 101 -1.56 -10.56 6.10
N LEU A 102 -1.69 -11.37 7.14
CA LEU A 102 -1.76 -12.82 6.98
C LEU A 102 -3.10 -13.17 6.32
N PRO A 103 -3.15 -14.16 5.42
CA PRO A 103 -4.42 -14.70 4.97
C PRO A 103 -5.21 -15.21 6.20
N PRO A 104 -6.55 -15.09 6.21
CA PRO A 104 -7.35 -15.72 7.26
C PRO A 104 -7.05 -17.23 7.29
N GLU A 105 -6.89 -17.80 8.49
CA GLU A 105 -6.36 -19.15 8.76
C GLU A 105 -7.11 -20.34 8.13
N ASN A 106 -8.15 -20.13 7.31
CA ASN A 106 -9.00 -21.19 6.76
C ASN A 106 -8.45 -21.91 5.52
N LEU A 107 -7.13 -21.97 5.32
CA LEU A 107 -6.51 -22.77 4.24
C LEU A 107 -5.39 -23.72 4.72
N LEU A 108 -5.24 -23.92 6.03
CA LEU A 108 -4.27 -24.89 6.59
C LEU A 108 -4.88 -25.98 7.48
N SER A 109 -6.21 -26.11 7.56
CA SER A 109 -6.81 -27.37 7.98
C SER A 109 -6.96 -28.28 6.77
N GLY A 110 -5.92 -29.09 6.52
CA GLY A 110 -5.98 -30.15 5.53
C GLY A 110 -7.08 -31.16 5.85
N SER A 111 -7.58 -31.81 4.80
CA SER A 111 -8.15 -33.16 4.83
C SER A 111 -7.93 -33.77 3.45
#